data_AF-A0A5R8LBW7-F1
#
_entry.id   AF-A0A5R8LBW7-F1
#
_cell.length_a   1.000
_cell.length_b   1.000
_cell.length_c   1.000
_cell.angle_alpha   90.00
_cell.angle_beta   90.00
_cell.angle_gamma   90.00
#
_symmetry.space_group_name_H-M   'P 1'
#
loop_
_entity.id
_entity.type
_entity.pdbx_description
1 polymer ?
#
loop_
_entity_poly.entity_id
_entity_poly.type
_entity_poly.pdbx_seq_one_letter_code
_entity_poly.pdbx_strand_id
1 'polypeptide(L)' 'MSHPVRTLDPMPTVPDLFDFENRHPRHTSRKEAAIVDEFGLSPARYYQLLVHAATSEEGVRIDPLLCGRIRRRSAA' A
#
# COMPACT_ATOMS: atom_id res chain seq x y z
N MET A 1 -16.81 -7.15 18.79
CA MET A 1 -15.81 -6.79 17.77
C MET A 1 -15.81 -5.29 17.68
N SER A 2 -15.06 -4.64 18.57
CA SER A 2 -14.99 -3.18 18.63
C SER A 2 -14.00 -2.70 17.58
N HIS A 3 -14.47 -1.99 16.56
CA HIS A 3 -13.61 -1.10 15.79
C HIS A 3 -13.40 0.16 16.65
N PRO A 4 -12.21 0.39 17.23
CA PRO A 4 -11.98 1.62 17.95
C PRO A 4 -12.04 2.80 16.98
N VAL A 5 -12.60 3.89 17.49
CA VAL A 5 -12.62 5.21 16.86
C VAL A 5 -11.25 5.54 16.24
N ARG A 6 -11.32 5.92 14.97
CA ARG A 6 -10.29 6.51 14.12
C ARG A 6 -9.60 7.66 14.85
N THR A 7 -8.56 7.31 15.61
CA THR A 7 -7.46 8.21 15.94
C THR A 7 -6.89 8.67 14.60
N LEU A 8 -6.29 9.85 14.51
CA LEU A 8 -5.62 10.31 13.29
C LEU A 8 -4.60 9.24 12.88
N ASP A 9 -4.98 8.29 12.03
CA ASP A 9 -4.09 7.25 11.57
C ASP A 9 -2.96 7.99 10.85
N PRO A 10 -1.72 7.92 11.36
CA PRO A 10 -0.61 8.50 10.63
C PRO A 10 -0.65 7.88 9.23
N MET A 11 -0.43 8.71 8.21
CA MET A 11 -0.38 8.21 6.83
C MET A 11 0.49 6.96 6.79
N PRO A 12 0.03 5.87 6.14
CA PRO A 12 0.74 4.60 6.19
C PRO A 12 2.17 4.80 5.71
N THR A 13 3.11 4.22 6.46
CA THR A 13 4.54 4.33 6.16
C THR A 13 4.90 3.44 4.96
N VAL A 14 6.11 3.59 4.44
CA VAL A 14 6.60 2.74 3.34
C VAL A 14 6.58 1.25 3.73
N PRO A 15 7.06 0.84 4.93
CA PRO A 15 6.91 -0.54 5.40
C PRO A 15 5.45 -1.02 5.42
N ASP A 16 4.51 -0.24 5.96
CA ASP A 16 3.10 -0.64 6.06
C ASP A 16 2.48 -0.96 4.69
N LEU A 17 2.79 -0.12 3.70
CA LEU A 17 2.32 -0.30 2.31
C LEU A 17 2.91 -1.57 1.68
N PHE A 18 4.19 -1.86 1.94
CA PHE A 18 4.88 -3.00 1.33
C PHE A 18 4.44 -4.33 1.97
N ASP A 19 4.27 -4.35 3.29
CA ASP A 19 3.76 -5.50 4.01
C ASP A 19 2.34 -5.85 3.56
N PHE A 20 1.48 -4.86 3.38
CA PHE A 20 0.14 -5.08 2.84
C PHE A 20 0.18 -5.61 1.40
N GLU A 21 1.01 -5.03 0.53
CA GLU A 21 1.12 -5.46 -0.87
C GLU A 21 1.61 -6.91 -0.97
N ASN A 22 2.55 -7.32 -0.12
CA ASN A 22 3.03 -8.69 -0.05
C ASN A 22 1.95 -9.70 0.41
N ARG A 23 1.07 -9.30 1.34
CA ARG A 23 -0.11 -10.11 1.72
C ARG A 23 -1.18 -10.18 0.64
N HIS A 24 -1.25 -9.16 -0.24
CA HIS A 24 -2.28 -9.02 -1.28
C HIS A 24 -1.70 -8.89 -2.70
N PRO A 25 -1.05 -9.94 -3.24
CA PRO A 25 -0.32 -9.85 -4.51
C PRO A 25 -1.22 -9.66 -5.75
N ARG A 26 -2.52 -9.94 -5.64
CA ARG A 26 -3.51 -9.81 -6.73
C ARG A 26 -4.43 -8.62 -6.48
N HIS A 27 -4.68 -7.84 -7.53
CA HIS A 27 -5.71 -6.79 -7.50
C HIS A 27 -7.09 -7.46 -7.59
N THR A 28 -7.82 -7.46 -6.48
CA THR A 28 -9.15 -8.06 -6.35
C THR A 28 -10.06 -7.11 -5.57
N SER A 29 -11.38 -7.20 -5.73
CA SER A 29 -12.33 -6.42 -4.94
C SER A 29 -12.17 -6.66 -3.43
N ARG A 30 -11.74 -7.86 -3.02
CA ARG A 30 -11.39 -8.17 -1.63
C ARG A 30 -10.21 -7.32 -1.12
N LYS A 31 -9.18 -7.12 -1.95
CA LYS A 31 -8.05 -6.26 -1.63
C LYS A 31 -8.49 -4.81 -1.48
N GLU A 32 -9.37 -4.33 -2.36
CA GLU A 32 -9.89 -2.95 -2.29
C GLU A 32 -10.69 -2.71 -1.01
N ALA A 33 -11.54 -3.66 -0.61
CA ALA A 33 -12.23 -3.59 0.67
C ALA A 33 -11.25 -3.58 1.85
N ALA A 34 -10.21 -4.41 1.82
CA ALA A 34 -9.17 -4.44 2.86
C ALA A 34 -8.35 -3.14 2.94
N ILE A 35 -8.10 -2.46 1.81
CA ILE A 35 -7.44 -1.15 1.80
C ILE A 35 -8.26 -0.12 2.59
N VAL A 36 -9.58 -0.10 2.38
CA VAL A 36 -10.48 0.82 3.08
C VAL A 36 -10.56 0.48 4.57
N ASP A 37 -10.66 -0.81 4.90
CA ASP A 37 -10.78 -1.28 6.29
C ASP A 37 -9.49 -1.06 7.10
N GLU A 38 -8.32 -1.36 6.53
CA GLU A 38 -7.04 -1.33 7.24
C GLU A 38 -6.40 0.06 7.27
N PHE A 39 -6.57 0.87 6.21
CA PHE A 39 -5.93 2.18 6.10
C PHE A 39 -6.89 3.37 6.09
N GLY A 40 -8.21 3.14 5.99
CA GLY A 40 -9.17 4.23 5.81
C GLY A 40 -8.96 5.04 4.51
N LEU A 41 -8.28 4.45 3.52
CA LEU A 41 -7.93 5.09 2.24
C LEU A 41 -8.87 4.61 1.12
N SER A 42 -9.10 5.46 0.13
CA SER A 42 -9.63 4.98 -1.14
C SER A 42 -8.58 4.10 -1.85
N PRO A 43 -8.98 3.08 -2.64
CA PRO A 43 -8.03 2.26 -3.41
C PRO A 43 -7.10 3.09 -4.29
N ALA A 44 -7.62 4.15 -4.92
CA ALA A 44 -6.82 5.06 -5.74
C ALA A 44 -5.71 5.75 -4.92
N ARG A 45 -6.02 6.26 -3.73
CA ARG A 45 -5.04 6.93 -2.87
C ARG A 45 -3.98 5.94 -2.35
N TYR A 46 -4.37 4.72 -2.01
CA TYR A 46 -3.43 3.66 -1.66
C TYR A 46 -2.43 3.39 -2.78
N TYR A 47 -2.91 3.19 -4.02
CA TYR A 47 -2.01 2.91 -5.14
C TYR A 47 -1.09 4.09 -5.48
N GLN A 48 -1.55 5.34 -5.31
CA GLN A 48 -0.69 6.51 -5.45
C GLN A 48 0.45 6.51 -4.43
N LEU A 49 0.15 6.26 -3.15
CA LEU A 49 1.16 6.16 -2.10
C LEU A 49 2.11 4.98 -2.34
N LEU A 50 1.59 3.84 -2.78
CA LEU A 50 2.38 2.65 -3.10
C LEU A 50 3.38 2.92 -4.24
N VAL A 51 2.94 3.60 -5.31
CA VAL A 51 3.83 3.99 -6.41
C VAL A 51 4.88 4.99 -5.94
N HIS A 52 4.50 5.98 -5.13
CA HIS A 52 5.44 6.94 -4.57
C HIS A 52 6.51 6.24 -3.71
N ALA A 53 6.08 5.35 -2.81
CA ALA A 53 6.95 4.52 -1.99
C ALA A 53 7.90 3.66 -2.85
N ALA A 54 7.41 3.07 -3.94
CA ALA A 54 8.23 2.27 -4.86
C ALA A 54 9.27 3.09 -5.65
N THR A 55 9.17 4.42 -5.65
CA THR A 55 10.15 5.33 -6.28
C THR A 55 11.07 6.02 -5.27
N SER A 56 10.84 5.87 -3.97
CA SER A 56 11.67 6.47 -2.93
C SER A 56 12.92 5.65 -2.66
N GLU A 57 13.98 6.30 -2.16
CA GLU A 57 15.21 5.62 -1.75
C GLU A 57 14.94 4.61 -0.61
N GLU A 58 14.04 4.97 0.31
CA GLU A 58 13.60 4.10 1.41
C GLU A 58 12.96 2.82 0.89
N GLY A 59 12.01 2.92 -0.05
CA GLY A 59 11.37 1.74 -0.63
C GLY A 59 12.37 0.82 -1.33
N VAL A 60 13.30 1.40 -2.10
CA VAL A 60 14.37 0.63 -2.77
C VAL A 60 15.27 -0.08 -1.76
N ARG A 61 15.55 0.54 -0.60
CA ARG A 61 16.35 -0.06 0.48
C ARG A 61 15.63 -1.21 1.18
N ILE A 62 14.31 -1.12 1.32
CA ILE A 62 13.48 -2.13 1.98
C ILE A 62 13.25 -3.35 1.07
N ASP A 63 12.71 -3.14 -0.13
CA ASP A 63 12.42 -4.23 -1.07
C ASP A 63 12.58 -3.76 -2.53
N PRO A 64 13.79 -3.88 -3.11
CA PRO A 64 14.05 -3.44 -4.48
C PRO A 64 13.28 -4.27 -5.53
N LEU A 65 12.96 -5.53 -5.23
CA LEU A 65 12.24 -6.40 -6.16
C LEU A 65 10.75 -6.07 -6.22
N LEU A 66 10.12 -5.79 -5.08
CA LEU A 66 8.75 -5.28 -5.03
C LEU A 66 8.65 -3.92 -5.70
N CYS A 67 9.58 -2.99 -5.42
CA CYS A 67 9.65 -1.70 -6.10
C CYS A 67 9.67 -1.85 -7.62
N GLY A 68 10.53 -2.73 -8.14
CA GLY A 68 10.60 -3.03 -9.58
C GLY A 68 9.30 -3.58 -10.15
N ARG A 69 8.60 -4.48 -9.43
CA ARG A 69 7.30 -5.02 -9.83
C ARG A 69 6.21 -3.95 -9.88
N ILE A 70 6.13 -3.10 -8.85
CA ILE A 70 5.16 -2.01 -8.76
C ILE A 70 5.37 -1.03 -9.92
N ARG A 71 6.61 -0.57 -10.12
CA ARG A 71 6.95 0.40 -11.18
C ARG A 71 6.62 -0.12 -12.58
N ARG A 72 6.85 -1.41 -12.85
CA ARG A 72 6.46 -2.02 -14.14
C ARG A 72 4.95 -2.07 -14.34
N ARG A 73 4.17 -2.31 -13.28
CA ARG A 73 2.70 -2.31 -13.34
C ARG A 73 2.14 -0.92 -13.63
N SER A 74 2.80 0.14 -13.15
CA SER A 74 2.34 1.53 -13.27
C SER A 74 2.79 2.26 -14.54
N ALA A 75 3.76 1.72 -15.26
CA ALA A 75 4.29 2.32 -16.50
C ALA A 75 3.61 1.78 -17.78
N ALA A 76 2.59 0.93 -17.63
CA ALA A 76 1.77 0.36 -18.70
C ALA A 76 0.40 1.05 -18.73
#